data_AF-A0A316DW92-F1
#
_entry.id   AF-A0A316DW92-F1
#
_cell.length_a   1.000
_cell.length_b   1.000
_cell.length_c   1.000
_cell.angle_alpha   90.00
_cell.angle_beta   90.00
_cell.angle_gamma   90.00
#
_symmetry.space_group_name_H-M   'P 1'
#
loop_
_entity.id
_entity.type
_entity.pdbx_description
1 polymer ?
#
loop_
_entity_poly.entity_id
_entity_poly.type
_entity_poly.pdbx_seq_one_letter_code
_entity_poly.pdbx_strand_id
1 'polypeptide(L)' 'GVSEATFYNWKKKYGGLGVSELRRLKNLEEENSQLKKLVADLSLDKQILQDVLKKKF' A
#
# COMPACT_ATOMS: atom_id res chain seq x y z
N GLY A 1 -9.90 -9.03 -24.46
CA GLY A 1 -10.98 -8.07 -24.17
C GLY A 1 -11.42 -8.23 -22.74
N VAL A 2 -11.84 -7.15 -22.07
CA VAL A 2 -12.36 -7.20 -20.69
C VAL A 2 -13.77 -7.81 -20.70
N SER A 3 -14.10 -8.69 -19.75
CA SER A 3 -15.44 -9.28 -19.66
C SER A 3 -16.49 -8.25 -19.23
N GLU A 4 -17.73 -8.42 -19.66
CA GLU A 4 -18.84 -7.53 -19.30
C GLU A 4 -19.06 -7.48 -17.78
N ALA A 5 -18.93 -8.62 -17.09
CA ALA A 5 -18.97 -8.70 -15.64
C ALA A 5 -17.85 -7.88 -14.98
N THR A 6 -16.62 -7.96 -15.52
CA THR A 6 -15.48 -7.15 -15.04
C THR A 6 -15.75 -5.65 -15.24
N PHE A 7 -16.32 -5.26 -16.37
CA PHE A 7 -16.68 -3.87 -16.67
C PHE A 7 -17.72 -3.31 -15.69
N TYR A 8 -18.83 -4.03 -15.46
CA TYR A 8 -19.87 -3.58 -14.52
C TYR A 8 -19.36 -3.52 -13.07
N ASN A 9 -18.49 -4.45 -12.66
CA ASN A 9 -17.85 -4.40 -11.35
C ASN A 9 -16.99 -3.14 -11.17
N TRP A 10 -16.22 -2.77 -12.21
CA TRP A 10 -15.41 -1.55 -12.18
C TRP A 10 -16.30 -0.31 -12.21
N LYS A 11 -17.35 -0.28 -13.04
CA LYS A 11 -18.31 0.82 -13.07
C LYS A 11 -19.05 0.99 -11.74
N LYS A 12 -19.41 -0.09 -11.05
CA LYS A 12 -20.01 -0.03 -9.72
C LYS A 12 -19.05 0.54 -8.67
N LYS A 13 -17.78 0.14 -8.72
CA LYS A 13 -16.76 0.53 -7.73
C LYS A 13 -16.20 1.93 -7.96
N TYR A 14 -16.08 2.34 -9.22
CA TYR A 14 -15.33 3.52 -9.64
C TYR A 14 -16.15 4.51 -10.48
N GLY A 15 -17.37 4.16 -10.90
CA GLY A 15 -18.15 4.96 -11.86
C GLY A 15 -18.68 6.30 -11.33
N GLY A 16 -18.59 6.54 -10.03
CA GLY A 16 -18.83 7.86 -9.42
C GLY A 16 -17.57 8.71 -9.24
N LEU A 17 -16.39 8.17 -9.55
CA LEU A 17 -15.11 8.87 -9.41
C LEU A 17 -14.63 9.36 -10.79
N GLY A 18 -14.21 10.63 -10.86
CA GLY A 18 -13.55 11.17 -12.03
C GLY A 18 -12.19 10.53 -12.27
N VAL A 19 -11.68 10.65 -13.50
CA VAL A 19 -10.36 10.11 -13.90
C VAL A 19 -9.21 10.68 -13.03
N SER A 20 -9.33 11.94 -12.60
CA SER A 20 -8.37 12.58 -11.70
C SER A 20 -8.38 11.96 -10.29
N GLU A 21 -9.56 11.67 -9.75
CA GLU A 21 -9.72 11.03 -8.45
C GLU A 21 -9.22 9.58 -8.46
N LEU A 22 -9.47 8.85 -9.54
CA LEU A 22 -8.93 7.50 -9.73
C LEU A 22 -7.41 7.48 -9.81
N ARG A 23 -6.80 8.44 -10.52
CA ARG A 23 -5.34 8.60 -10.57
C ARG A 23 -4.77 8.91 -9.19
N ARG A 24 -5.41 9.82 -8.45
CA ARG A 24 -5.00 10.15 -7.08
C ARG A 24 -5.11 8.93 -6.16
N LEU A 25 -6.19 8.16 -6.25
CA LEU A 25 -6.38 6.95 -5.46
C LEU A 25 -5.26 5.94 -5.71
N LYS A 26 -4.94 5.67 -6.97
CA LYS A 26 -3.85 4.77 -7.34
C LYS A 26 -2.50 5.23 -6.78
N ASN A 27 -2.18 6.52 -6.89
CA ASN A 27 -0.93 7.07 -6.34
C ASN A 27 -0.86 6.91 -4.82
N LEU A 28 -1.98 7.16 -4.11
CA LEU A 28 -2.05 6.98 -2.66
C LEU A 28 -1.91 5.51 -2.25
N GLU A 29 -2.48 4.58 -3.03
CA GLU A 29 -2.33 3.14 -2.79
C GLU A 29 -0.87 2.70 -2.95
N GLU A 30 -0.18 3.19 -3.99
CA GLU A 30 1.25 2.92 -4.23
C GLU A 30 2.13 3.49 -3.11
N GLU A 31 1.91 4.75 -2.72
CA GLU A 31 2.65 5.40 -1.64
C GLU A 31 2.43 4.70 -0.30
N ASN A 32 1.19 4.33 0.02
CA ASN A 32 0.87 3.58 1.25
C ASN A 32 1.58 2.22 1.27
N SER A 33 1.64 1.52 0.13
CA SER A 33 2.37 0.26 0.02
C SER A 33 3.87 0.44 0.30
N GLN A 34 4.49 1.48 -0.27
CA GLN A 34 5.90 1.80 -0.04
C GLN A 34 6.17 2.17 1.41
N LEU A 35 5.32 3.01 2.01
CA LEU A 35 5.44 3.42 3.42
C LEU A 35 5.30 2.23 4.37
N LYS A 36 4.34 1.33 4.13
CA LYS A 36 4.20 0.11 4.94
C LYS A 36 5.45 -0.77 4.89
N LYS A 37 6.05 -0.93 3.71
CA LYS A 37 7.29 -1.68 3.55
C LYS A 37 8.43 -1.03 4.34
N LEU A 38 8.63 0.28 4.17
CA LEU A 38 9.67 1.03 4.89
C LEU A 38 9.51 0.92 6.41
N VAL A 39 8.28 1.05 6.91
CA VAL A 39 8.00 0.92 8.35
C VAL A 39 8.31 -0.49 8.84
N ALA A 40 7.98 -1.53 8.09
CA ALA A 40 8.29 -2.91 8.46
C ALA A 40 9.81 -3.14 8.53
N ASP A 41 10.55 -2.69 7.52
CA ASP A 41 12.01 -2.82 7.45
C ASP A 41 12.67 -2.09 8.64
N LEU A 42 12.31 -0.82 8.87
CA LEU A 42 12.84 -0.03 10.00
C LEU A 42 12.47 -0.62 11.36
N SER A 43 11.28 -1.20 11.49
CA SER A 43 10.84 -1.84 12.73
C SER A 43 11.66 -3.10 13.02
N LEU A 44 11.98 -3.88 11.98
CA LEU A 44 12.84 -5.05 12.10
C LEU A 44 14.27 -4.66 12.49
N ASP A 45 14.85 -3.66 11.84
CA ASP A 45 16.19 -3.15 12.16
C ASP A 45 16.26 -2.66 13.61
N LYS A 46 15.25 -1.90 14.05
CA LYS A 46 15.13 -1.46 15.44
C LYS A 46 15.12 -2.64 16.41
N GLN A 47 14.33 -3.68 16.12
CA GLN A 47 14.25 -4.87 16.96
C GLN A 47 15.61 -5.57 17.07
N ILE A 48 16.30 -5.77 15.93
CA ILE A 48 17.63 -6.37 15.88
C ILE A 48 18.62 -5.56 16.74
N LEU A 49 18.64 -4.23 16.58
CA LEU A 49 19.53 -3.36 17.35
C LEU A 49 19.25 -3.45 18.86
N GLN A 50 17.98 -3.47 19.25
CA GLN A 50 17.59 -3.64 20.66
C GLN A 50 18.04 -4.99 21.22
N ASP A 51 17.90 -6.07 20.45
CA ASP A 51 18.31 -7.42 20.88
C ASP A 51 19.84 -7.54 20.97
N VAL A 52 20.59 -6.90 20.07
CA VAL A 52 22.06 -6.81 20.16
C VAL A 52 22.48 -6.06 21.43
N LEU A 53 21.84 -4.94 21.75
CA LEU A 53 22.15 -4.18 22.98
C LEU A 53 21.84 -5.00 24.23
N LYS A 54 20.69 -5.70 24.28
CA LYS A 54 20.32 -6.57 25.40
C LYS A 54 21.23 -7.77 25.60
N LYS A 55 21.94 -8.23 24.56
CA LYS A 55 22.91 -9.33 24.66
C LYS A 55 24.29 -8.87 25.13
N LYS A 56 24.60 -7.59 24.99
CA LYS A 56 25.91 -7.02 25.36
C LYS A 56 26.02 -6.65 26.85
N PHE A 57 24.90 -6.52 27.54
CA PHE A 57 24.78 -6.19 28.97
C PHE A 57 23.95 -7.26 29.67
#